data_AF-A0A1G0L9B3-F1
#
_entry.id   AF-A0A1G0L9B3-F1
#
_cell.length_a   1.000
_cell.length_b   1.000
_cell.length_c   1.000
_cell.angle_alpha   90.00
_cell.angle_beta   90.00
_cell.angle_gamma   90.00
#
_symmetry.space_group_name_H-M   'P 1'
#
loop_
_entity.id
_entity.type
_entity.pdbx_description
1 polymer ?
#
loop_
_entity_poly.entity_id
_entity_poly.type
_entity_poly.pdbx_seq_one_letter_code
_entity_poly.pdbx_strand_id
1 'polypeptide(L)'
;MTLGQFAVAVGASPRWVLNALTRLRVPRRYDEPLARRLALAKTLHASAGFTLPSAWEAAGRILREADYFKDWQYESDDGLVTVRVGLPRFFTNYQVRLAVAHSSHAAPKRRGRAPSRRGSAAQRAWAYGIDVTLLDANLAETTDVRLRRLDSNRRVFERPREANREHRSDSPGPE
;
A
#
# COMPACT_ATOMS: atom_id res chain seq x y z
N MET A 1 7.45 -10.09 11.21
CA MET A 1 7.54 -8.61 11.36
C MET A 1 7.87 -8.28 12.82
N THR A 2 8.50 -7.15 13.10
CA THR A 2 8.64 -6.65 14.49
C THR A 2 7.30 -6.07 14.98
N LEU A 3 7.14 -5.86 16.30
CA LEU A 3 5.93 -5.21 16.84
C LEU A 3 5.71 -3.80 16.26
N GLY A 4 6.78 -3.03 16.04
CA GLY A 4 6.69 -1.70 15.42
C GLY A 4 6.20 -1.76 13.98
N GLN A 5 6.76 -2.66 13.17
CA GLN A 5 6.32 -2.89 11.79
C GLN A 5 4.85 -3.35 11.75
N PHE A 6 4.48 -4.28 12.62
CA PHE A 6 3.13 -4.80 12.73
C PHE A 6 2.13 -3.68 13.10
N ALA A 7 2.48 -2.84 14.08
CA ALA A 7 1.65 -1.73 14.52
C ALA A 7 1.46 -0.70 13.39
N VAL A 8 2.51 -0.39 12.62
CA VAL A 8 2.40 0.47 11.43
C VAL A 8 1.49 -0.14 10.37
N ALA A 9 1.65 -1.42 10.03
CA ALA A 9 0.81 -2.11 9.05
C ALA A 9 -0.68 -2.09 9.46
N VAL A 10 -0.96 -2.33 10.75
CA VAL A 10 -2.30 -2.24 11.34
C VAL A 10 -2.83 -0.79 11.36
N GLY A 11 -1.95 0.21 11.31
CA GLY A 11 -2.29 1.61 11.48
C GLY A 11 -2.72 1.92 12.91
N ALA A 12 -2.02 1.37 13.90
CA ALA A 12 -2.28 1.54 15.32
C ALA A 12 -0.99 1.72 16.13
N SER A 13 -1.10 2.11 17.40
CA SER A 13 0.05 2.14 18.30
C SER A 13 0.42 0.72 18.77
N PRO A 14 1.70 0.46 19.13
CA PRO A 14 2.11 -0.83 19.69
C PRO A 14 1.32 -1.24 20.93
N ARG A 15 1.01 -0.28 21.81
CA ARG A 15 0.18 -0.51 23.00
C ARG A 15 -1.23 -0.97 22.64
N TRP A 16 -1.86 -0.32 21.64
CA TRP A 16 -3.18 -0.73 21.17
C TRP A 16 -3.16 -2.15 20.62
N VAL A 17 -2.15 -2.50 19.82
CA VAL A 17 -1.98 -3.86 19.27
C VAL A 17 -1.87 -4.90 20.38
N LEU A 18 -1.01 -4.67 21.38
CA LEU A 18 -0.83 -5.61 22.48
C LEU A 18 -2.12 -5.81 23.28
N ASN A 19 -2.85 -4.73 23.55
CA ASN A 19 -4.12 -4.79 24.25
C ASN A 19 -5.19 -5.51 23.41
N ALA A 20 -5.25 -5.23 22.11
CA ALA A 20 -6.18 -5.87 21.19
C ALA A 20 -5.93 -7.38 21.11
N LEU A 21 -4.69 -7.81 20.87
CA LEU A 21 -4.35 -9.24 20.80
C LEU A 21 -4.61 -9.96 22.13
N THR A 22 -4.34 -9.30 23.26
CA THR A 22 -4.63 -9.86 24.59
C THR A 22 -6.13 -10.03 24.81
N ARG A 23 -6.93 -9.01 24.46
CA ARG A 23 -8.40 -9.07 24.55
C ARG A 23 -9.00 -10.13 23.63
N LEU A 24 -8.44 -10.30 22.44
CA LEU A 24 -8.87 -11.29 21.45
C LEU A 24 -8.33 -12.70 21.74
N ARG A 25 -7.45 -12.85 22.73
CA ARG A 25 -6.75 -14.12 23.07
C ARG A 25 -6.03 -14.73 21.87
N VAL A 26 -5.50 -13.90 20.98
CA VAL A 26 -4.79 -14.33 19.78
C VAL A 26 -3.29 -14.38 20.07
N PRO A 27 -2.57 -15.46 19.67
CA PRO A 27 -1.13 -15.55 19.82
C PRO A 27 -0.41 -14.38 19.17
N ARG A 28 0.66 -13.88 19.80
CA ARG A 28 1.45 -12.73 19.32
C ARG A 28 2.42 -13.12 18.19
N ARG A 29 1.86 -13.63 17.10
CA ARG A 29 2.60 -13.97 15.87
C ARG A 29 2.49 -12.80 14.90
N TYR A 30 3.50 -11.94 14.87
CA TYR A 30 3.49 -10.72 14.05
C TYR A 30 3.75 -11.03 12.57
N ASP A 31 2.78 -11.66 11.93
CA ASP A 31 2.75 -11.93 10.50
C ASP A 31 1.76 -11.02 9.75
N GLU A 32 1.86 -11.00 8.43
CA GLU A 32 1.05 -10.15 7.57
C GLU A 32 -0.44 -10.55 7.56
N PRO A 33 -0.82 -11.86 7.49
CA PRO A 33 -2.23 -12.25 7.58
C PRO A 33 -2.91 -11.75 8.86
N LEU A 34 -2.22 -11.86 10.01
CA LEU A 34 -2.72 -11.34 11.28
C LEU A 34 -2.84 -9.81 11.27
N ALA A 35 -1.83 -9.11 10.75
CA ALA A 35 -1.84 -7.65 10.66
C ALA A 35 -3.01 -7.16 9.79
N ARG A 36 -3.25 -7.79 8.64
CA ARG A 36 -4.36 -7.47 7.74
C ARG A 36 -5.72 -7.69 8.40
N ARG A 37 -5.93 -8.84 9.05
CA ARG A 37 -7.18 -9.11 9.78
C ARG A 37 -7.40 -8.10 10.91
N LEU A 38 -6.35 -7.76 11.66
CA LEU A 38 -6.46 -6.81 12.76
C LEU A 38 -6.68 -5.37 12.27
N ALA A 39 -6.09 -4.98 11.14
CA ALA A 39 -6.31 -3.69 10.49
C ALA A 39 -7.78 -3.51 10.08
N LEU A 40 -8.37 -4.56 9.50
CA LEU A 40 -9.78 -4.54 9.12
C LEU A 40 -10.68 -4.50 10.34
N ALA A 41 -10.43 -5.35 11.33
CA ALA A 41 -11.18 -5.36 12.60
C ALA A 41 -11.12 -3.99 13.31
N LYS A 42 -9.95 -3.34 13.34
CA LYS A 42 -9.80 -1.98 13.86
C LYS A 42 -10.68 -0.98 13.11
N THR A 43 -10.74 -1.09 11.79
CA THR A 43 -11.54 -0.19 10.94
C THR A 43 -13.03 -0.38 11.20
N LEU A 44 -13.50 -1.64 11.26
CA LEU A 44 -14.90 -1.95 11.59
C LEU A 44 -15.27 -1.49 13.01
N HIS A 45 -14.37 -1.69 13.98
CA HIS A 45 -14.57 -1.23 15.36
C HIS A 45 -14.70 0.30 15.44
N ALA A 46 -13.83 1.03 14.74
CA ALA A 46 -13.80 2.49 14.80
C ALA A 46 -14.90 3.17 13.97
N SER A 47 -15.23 2.62 12.80
CA SER A 47 -16.13 3.28 11.84
C SER A 47 -17.57 2.79 11.90
N ALA A 48 -17.80 1.54 12.30
CA ALA A 48 -19.13 0.94 12.31
C ALA A 48 -19.61 0.55 13.71
N GLY A 49 -18.87 0.93 14.77
CA GLY A 49 -19.28 0.74 16.16
C GLY A 49 -19.27 -0.71 16.67
N PHE A 50 -18.74 -1.66 15.88
CA PHE A 50 -18.64 -3.05 16.31
C PHE A 50 -17.80 -3.16 17.57
N THR A 51 -18.14 -4.07 18.49
CA THR A 51 -17.19 -4.45 19.54
C THR A 51 -15.95 -5.08 18.90
N LEU A 52 -14.76 -4.91 19.49
CA LEU A 52 -13.53 -5.45 18.90
C LEU A 52 -13.60 -6.97 18.63
N PRO A 53 -14.16 -7.82 19.52
CA PRO A 53 -14.37 -9.24 19.23
C PRO A 53 -15.30 -9.49 18.02
N SER A 54 -16.44 -8.79 17.95
CA SER A 54 -17.36 -8.92 16.80
C SER A 54 -16.71 -8.45 15.50
N ALA A 55 -15.95 -7.36 15.56
CA ALA A 55 -15.20 -6.83 14.42
C ALA A 55 -14.10 -7.80 13.95
N TRP A 56 -13.47 -8.51 14.88
CA TRP A 56 -12.44 -9.52 14.58
C TRP A 56 -13.01 -10.73 13.84
N GLU A 57 -14.18 -11.20 14.25
CA GLU A 57 -14.91 -12.28 13.56
C GLU A 57 -15.41 -11.83 12.19
N ALA A 58 -16.04 -10.65 12.11
CA ALA A 58 -16.48 -10.07 10.85
C ALA A 58 -15.31 -9.92 9.86
N ALA A 59 -14.18 -9.35 10.29
CA ALA A 59 -12.98 -9.23 9.47
C ALA A 59 -12.48 -10.59 8.95
N GLY A 60 -12.58 -11.64 9.76
CA GLY A 60 -12.21 -13.00 9.35
C GLY A 60 -13.15 -13.61 8.30
N ARG A 61 -14.44 -13.28 8.33
CA ARG A 61 -15.39 -13.67 7.26
C ARG A 61 -15.13 -12.89 5.99
N ILE A 62 -15.08 -11.56 6.10
CA ILE A 62 -14.84 -10.65 4.98
C ILE A 62 -13.57 -11.04 4.22
N LEU A 63 -12.45 -11.28 4.92
CA LEU A 63 -11.18 -11.63 4.25
C LEU A 63 -11.16 -13.02 3.61
N ARG A 64 -12.04 -13.94 4.00
CA ARG A 64 -12.17 -15.25 3.36
C ARG A 64 -12.97 -15.16 2.05
N GLU A 65 -13.94 -14.27 2.02
CA GLU A 65 -14.84 -14.03 0.88
C GLU A 65 -14.36 -12.87 -0.02
N ALA A 66 -13.28 -12.19 0.37
CA ALA A 66 -12.85 -10.94 -0.24
C ALA A 66 -12.45 -11.11 -1.70
N ASP A 67 -13.11 -10.35 -2.56
CA ASP A 67 -12.58 -9.95 -3.86
C ASP A 67 -11.88 -8.59 -3.69
N TYR A 68 -10.60 -8.51 -4.06
CA TYR A 68 -9.77 -7.31 -3.89
C TYR A 68 -10.31 -6.09 -4.65
N PHE A 69 -11.13 -6.31 -5.67
CA PHE A 69 -11.61 -5.28 -6.57
C PHE A 69 -13.06 -4.88 -6.33
N LYS A 70 -13.77 -5.57 -5.42
CA LYS A 70 -15.20 -5.33 -5.16
C LYS A 70 -15.46 -4.97 -3.72
N ASP A 71 -16.50 -4.18 -3.51
CA ASP A 71 -17.02 -3.94 -2.18
C ASP A 71 -17.60 -5.25 -1.62
N TRP A 72 -17.36 -5.51 -0.33
CA TRP A 72 -18.04 -6.59 0.38
C TRP A 72 -19.31 -6.04 1.00
N GLN A 73 -20.43 -6.74 0.82
CA GLN A 73 -21.74 -6.33 1.32
C GLN A 73 -22.38 -7.45 2.13
N TYR A 74 -22.97 -7.07 3.25
CA TYR A 74 -23.84 -7.92 4.04
C TYR A 74 -25.15 -7.19 4.29
N GLU A 75 -26.25 -7.91 4.14
CA GLU A 75 -27.60 -7.44 4.41
C GLU A 75 -28.17 -8.31 5.52
N SER A 76 -28.82 -7.70 6.51
CA SER A 76 -29.53 -8.44 7.55
C SER A 76 -30.73 -9.17 6.96
N ASP A 77 -31.14 -10.27 7.59
CA ASP A 77 -32.25 -11.11 7.09
C ASP A 77 -33.58 -10.35 7.00
N ASP A 78 -33.74 -9.27 7.79
CA ASP A 78 -34.90 -8.38 7.78
C ASP A 78 -34.77 -7.19 6.81
N GLY A 79 -33.64 -7.05 6.10
CA GLY A 79 -33.35 -5.96 5.18
C GLY A 79 -33.16 -4.59 5.83
N LEU A 80 -33.20 -4.49 7.17
CA LEU A 80 -33.13 -3.21 7.87
C LEU A 80 -31.72 -2.63 7.93
N VAL A 81 -30.70 -3.48 7.82
CA VAL A 81 -29.30 -3.09 7.98
C VAL A 81 -28.46 -3.63 6.83
N THR A 82 -27.85 -2.73 6.08
CA THR A 82 -26.81 -3.06 5.10
C THR A 82 -25.45 -2.58 5.58
N VAL A 83 -24.48 -3.48 5.63
CA VAL A 83 -23.07 -3.16 5.89
C VAL A 83 -22.31 -3.28 4.58
N ARG A 84 -21.74 -2.16 4.11
CA ARG A 84 -20.86 -2.15 2.94
C ARG A 84 -19.43 -1.80 3.34
N VAL A 85 -18.49 -2.64 2.94
CA VAL A 85 -17.06 -2.47 3.20
C VAL A 85 -16.33 -2.26 1.88
N GLY A 86 -15.78 -1.07 1.69
CA GLY A 86 -14.99 -0.71 0.52
C GLY A 86 -13.62 -1.39 0.53
N LEU A 87 -13.57 -2.67 0.12
CA LEU A 87 -12.34 -3.47 0.15
C LEU A 87 -11.20 -2.90 -0.69
N PRO A 88 -11.42 -2.37 -1.92
CA PRO A 88 -10.33 -1.80 -2.71
C PRO A 88 -9.59 -0.69 -1.95
N ARG A 89 -10.34 0.24 -1.33
CA ARG A 89 -9.76 1.33 -0.53
C ARG A 89 -9.07 0.80 0.72
N PHE A 90 -9.65 -0.20 1.39
CA PHE A 90 -9.02 -0.84 2.54
C PHE A 90 -7.67 -1.45 2.15
N PHE A 91 -7.62 -2.23 1.08
CA PHE A 91 -6.41 -2.90 0.61
C PHE A 91 -5.36 -1.89 0.14
N THR A 92 -5.73 -0.86 -0.62
CA THR A 92 -4.78 0.21 -1.01
C THR A 92 -4.14 0.84 0.22
N ASN A 93 -4.96 1.24 1.21
CA ASN A 93 -4.44 1.86 2.44
C ASN A 93 -3.59 0.89 3.26
N TYR A 94 -3.98 -0.38 3.33
CA TYR A 94 -3.20 -1.41 4.01
C TYR A 94 -1.84 -1.62 3.33
N GLN A 95 -1.79 -1.72 2.00
CA GLN A 95 -0.55 -1.91 1.25
C GLN A 95 0.40 -0.72 1.39
N VAL A 96 -0.12 0.52 1.39
CA VAL A 96 0.70 1.71 1.68
C VAL A 96 1.32 1.61 3.07
N ARG A 97 0.55 1.23 4.10
CA ARG A 97 1.08 1.07 5.46
C ARG A 97 2.09 -0.08 5.56
N LEU A 98 1.86 -1.17 4.85
CA LEU A 98 2.80 -2.30 4.80
C LEU A 98 4.12 -1.89 4.15
N ALA A 99 4.08 -1.16 3.03
CA ALA A 99 5.27 -0.60 2.40
C ALA A 99 6.04 0.37 3.32
N VAL A 100 5.32 1.21 4.07
CA VAL A 100 5.92 2.09 5.09
C VAL A 100 6.54 1.28 6.23
N ALA A 101 5.88 0.20 6.69
CA ALA A 101 6.40 -0.69 7.71
C ALA A 101 7.74 -1.32 7.28
N HIS A 102 7.82 -1.77 6.03
CA HIS A 102 9.06 -2.31 5.47
C HIS A 102 10.14 -1.24 5.35
N SER A 103 9.87 -0.11 4.71
CA SER A 103 10.87 0.95 4.47
C SER A 103 11.35 1.65 5.75
N SER A 104 10.45 1.99 6.67
CA SER A 104 10.77 2.78 7.86
C SER A 104 11.48 2.00 8.96
N HIS A 105 11.39 0.67 8.93
CA HIS A 105 12.00 -0.21 9.94
C HIS A 105 13.09 -1.14 9.37
N ALA A 106 13.26 -1.24 8.04
CA ALA A 106 14.35 -2.00 7.43
C ALA A 106 15.65 -1.18 7.26
N ALA A 107 15.57 0.15 7.17
CA ALA A 107 16.76 1.00 7.11
C ALA A 107 17.11 1.55 8.50
N PRO A 108 18.33 1.33 9.04
CA PRO A 108 18.75 2.08 10.21
C PRO A 108 18.76 3.57 9.86
N LYS A 109 17.84 4.35 10.45
CA LYS A 109 17.90 5.82 10.41
C LYS A 109 19.20 6.27 11.10
N ARG A 110 20.28 6.38 10.33
CA ARG A 110 21.51 7.04 10.78
C ARG A 110 21.18 8.52 11.01
N ARG A 111 20.85 8.88 12.25
CA ARG A 111 20.92 10.27 12.71
C ARG A 111 22.39 10.61 12.89
N GLY A 112 22.91 11.49 12.04
CA GLY A 112 24.29 11.97 12.10
C GLY A 112 24.73 12.52 10.75
N ARG A 113 25.61 13.53 10.77
CA ARG A 113 26.19 14.20 9.60
C ARG A 113 26.66 13.15 8.58
N ALA A 114 26.22 13.30 7.32
CA ALA A 114 26.61 12.41 6.24
C ALA A 114 28.14 12.23 6.24
N PRO A 115 28.66 11.00 6.16
CA PRO A 115 30.10 10.82 6.03
C PRO A 115 30.54 11.52 4.73
N SER A 116 31.37 12.55 4.88
CA SER A 116 32.08 13.16 3.77
C SER A 116 32.99 12.11 3.16
N ARG A 117 32.53 11.42 2.12
CA ARG A 117 33.39 10.56 1.30
C ARG A 117 33.14 10.87 -0.17
N ARG A 118 34.24 11.19 -0.85
CA ARG A 118 34.33 11.33 -2.31
C ARG A 118 33.80 10.04 -2.95
N GLY A 119 32.75 10.15 -3.75
CA GLY A 119 32.09 9.04 -4.44
C GLY A 119 31.05 9.57 -5.42
N SER A 120 30.68 8.75 -6.42
CA SER A 120 29.75 9.15 -7.49
C SER A 120 28.33 9.37 -6.95
N ALA A 121 27.49 10.09 -7.70
CA ALA A 121 26.10 10.36 -7.28
C ALA A 121 25.29 9.07 -7.03
N ALA A 122 25.53 8.03 -7.83
CA ALA A 122 24.90 6.72 -7.68
C ALA A 122 25.30 6.04 -6.35
N GLN A 123 26.60 6.07 -5.99
CA GLN A 123 27.08 5.53 -4.71
C GLN A 123 26.48 6.28 -3.52
N ARG A 124 26.28 7.60 -3.65
CA ARG A 124 25.60 8.39 -2.61
C ARG A 124 24.14 7.99 -2.48
N ALA A 125 23.41 7.85 -3.58
CA ALA A 125 22.01 7.44 -3.57
C ALA A 125 21.83 6.02 -2.97
N TRP A 126 22.71 5.08 -3.32
CA TRP A 126 22.72 3.74 -2.73
C TRP A 126 22.92 3.76 -1.21
N ALA A 127 23.83 4.61 -0.70
CA ALA A 127 24.05 4.78 0.74
C ALA A 127 22.84 5.37 1.50
N TYR A 128 21.90 6.01 0.79
CA TYR A 128 20.62 6.49 1.34
C TYR A 128 19.49 5.46 1.20
N GLY A 129 19.79 4.24 0.74
CA GLY A 129 18.78 3.19 0.52
C GLY A 129 17.87 3.46 -0.69
N ILE A 130 18.28 4.35 -1.58
CA ILE A 130 17.63 4.53 -2.88
C ILE A 130 18.11 3.38 -3.76
N ASP A 131 17.16 2.61 -4.29
CA ASP A 131 17.49 1.54 -5.22
C ASP A 131 17.98 2.14 -6.55
N VAL A 132 19.28 2.02 -6.78
CA VAL A 132 19.96 2.48 -7.99
C VAL A 132 20.22 1.34 -8.98
N THR A 133 19.76 0.11 -8.72
CA THR A 133 19.99 -1.02 -9.62
C THR A 133 19.46 -0.76 -11.03
N LEU A 134 18.32 -0.08 -11.14
CA LEU A 134 17.74 0.31 -12.42
C LEU A 134 18.55 1.40 -13.12
N LEU A 135 19.20 2.31 -12.37
CA LEU A 135 20.09 3.33 -12.92
C LEU A 135 21.42 2.72 -13.38
N ASP A 136 22.00 1.82 -12.58
CA ASP A 136 23.25 1.12 -12.92
C ASP A 136 23.06 0.19 -14.12
N ALA A 137 21.93 -0.52 -14.20
CA ALA A 137 21.58 -1.35 -15.35
C ALA A 137 21.44 -0.50 -16.64
N ASN A 138 20.79 0.66 -16.56
CA ASN A 138 20.68 1.57 -17.71
C ASN A 138 22.03 2.22 -18.08
N LEU A 139 22.91 2.46 -17.10
CA LEU A 139 24.23 3.03 -17.33
C LEU A 139 25.22 2.02 -17.95
N ALA A 140 25.03 0.74 -17.68
CA ALA A 140 25.80 -0.35 -18.29
C ALA A 140 25.42 -0.62 -19.76
N GLU A 141 24.23 -0.20 -20.20
CA GLU A 141 23.83 -0.25 -21.61
C GLU A 141 24.60 0.80 -22.43
N THR A 142 25.00 0.43 -23.66
CA THR A 142 25.64 1.36 -24.60
C THR A 142 24.70 2.51 -24.95
N THR A 143 25.27 3.68 -25.25
CA THR A 143 24.52 4.91 -25.52
C THR A 143 23.44 4.72 -26.59
N ASP A 144 23.73 3.95 -27.64
CA ASP A 144 22.78 3.68 -28.73
C ASP A 144 21.58 2.85 -28.28
N VAL A 145 21.78 1.89 -27.38
CA VAL A 145 20.69 1.06 -26.83
C VAL A 145 19.79 1.91 -25.94
N ARG A 146 20.40 2.79 -25.14
CA ARG A 146 19.68 3.72 -24.26
C ARG A 146 18.81 4.71 -25.04
N LEU A 147 19.32 5.25 -26.15
CA LEU A 147 18.56 6.17 -27.01
C LEU A 147 17.37 5.47 -27.68
N ARG A 148 17.57 4.26 -28.24
CA ARG A 148 16.46 3.48 -28.83
C ARG A 148 15.38 3.14 -27.81
N ARG A 149 15.76 2.84 -26.57
CA ARG A 149 14.83 2.56 -25.47
C ARG A 149 14.06 3.81 -25.05
N LEU A 150 14.72 4.97 -24.99
CA LEU A 150 14.06 6.26 -24.74
C LEU A 150 13.07 6.63 -25.84
N ASP A 151 13.42 6.44 -27.12
CA ASP A 151 12.52 6.66 -28.24
C ASP A 151 11.32 5.70 -28.21
N SER A 152 11.54 4.45 -27.83
CA SER A 152 10.48 3.45 -27.69
C SER A 152 9.51 3.82 -26.56
N ASN A 153 10.05 4.24 -25.41
CA ASN A 153 9.25 4.71 -24.28
C ASN A 153 8.47 5.98 -24.63
N ARG A 154 9.10 6.93 -25.33
CA ARG A 154 8.46 8.17 -25.78
C ARG A 154 7.22 7.90 -26.64
N ARG A 155 7.32 6.97 -27.60
CA ARG A 155 6.19 6.54 -28.46
C ARG A 155 5.03 5.93 -27.67
N VAL A 156 5.31 5.23 -26.56
CA VAL A 156 4.27 4.68 -25.67
C VAL A 156 3.50 5.79 -24.95
N PHE A 157 4.17 6.90 -24.60
CA PHE A 157 3.54 8.04 -23.93
C PHE A 157 2.88 9.06 -24.88
N GLU A 158 3.20 9.02 -26.18
CA GLU A 158 2.55 9.86 -27.20
C GLU A 158 1.19 9.29 -27.65
N ARG A 159 1.04 7.96 -27.74
CA ARG A 159 -0.25 7.29 -28.08
C ARG A 159 -1.46 7.73 -27.25
N PRO A 160 -1.39 7.82 -25.90
CA PRO A 160 -2.53 8.28 -25.10
C PRO A 160 -2.79 9.79 -25.19
N ARG A 161 -1.88 10.60 -25.77
CA ARG A 161 -2.08 12.05 -25.98
C ARG A 161 -2.77 12.36 -27.31
N GLU A 162 -2.58 11.53 -28.32
CA GLU A 162 -3.26 11.67 -29.62
C GLU A 162 -4.72 11.22 -29.54
N ALA A 163 -4.99 10.09 -28.89
CA ALA A 163 -6.36 9.60 -28.67
C ALA A 163 -7.25 10.57 -27.86
N ASN A 164 -6.64 11.40 -26.98
CA ASN A 164 -7.34 12.42 -26.21
C ASN A 164 -7.55 13.74 -26.97
N ARG A 165 -6.86 13.95 -28.11
CA ARG A 165 -7.04 15.14 -28.96
C ARG A 165 -8.15 14.94 -29.98
N GLU A 166 -8.29 13.75 -30.56
CA GLU A 166 -9.37 13.43 -31.51
C GLU A 166 -10.75 13.46 -30.85
N HIS A 167 -10.86 13.07 -29.57
CA HIS A 167 -12.14 13.10 -28.84
C HIS A 167 -12.64 14.51 -28.46
N ARG A 168 -11.83 15.57 -28.64
CA ARG A 168 -12.24 16.95 -28.38
C ARG A 168 -12.71 17.71 -29.62
N SER A 169 -12.48 17.19 -30.83
CA SER A 169 -12.86 17.83 -32.09
C SER A 169 -14.29 17.50 -32.56
N ASP A 170 -14.95 16.49 -31.98
CA ASP A 170 -16.27 15.99 -32.42
C ASP A 170 -17.45 16.38 -31.51
N SER A 171 -17.29 17.38 -30.63
CA SER A 171 -18.44 17.90 -29.86
C SER A 171 -19.08 19.09 -30.59
N PRO A 172 -20.25 18.92 -31.25
CA PRO A 172 -20.99 20.06 -31.78
C PRO A 172 -21.54 20.87 -30.59
N GLY A 173 -21.27 22.18 -30.60
CA GLY A 173 -21.79 23.10 -29.60
C GLY A 173 -23.33 23.15 -29.66
N PRO A 174 -24.02 23.28 -28.52
CA PRO A 174 -25.47 23.40 -28.52
C PRO A 174 -25.88 24.78 -29.04
N GLU A 175 -26.73 24.80 -30.06
CA GLU A 175 -27.56 25.96 -30.43
C GLU A 175 -28.74 26.11 -29.49
#